data_AF-A0A1I4ESG9-F1
#
_entry.id   AF-A0A1I4ESG9-F1
#
_cell.length_a   1.000
_cell.length_b   1.000
_cell.length_c   1.000
_cell.angle_alpha   90.00
_cell.angle_beta   90.00
_cell.angle_gamma   90.00
#
_symmetry.space_group_name_H-M   'P 1'
#
loop_
_entity.id
_entity.type
_entity.pdbx_description
1 polymer ?
#
loop_
_entity_poly.entity_id
_entity_poly.type
_entity_poly.pdbx_seq_one_letter_code
_entity_poly.pdbx_strand_id
1 'polypeptide(L)'
;MNDGRPLRTQLTPVPGFSLKAIEQWARSCLAPGCTVLCDGLTCFAAVTAAGCLHQRTVIAGRKPRDLPEFQWVNTVLGNLKTSLVGSYPAFNFRK
;
A
#
# COMPACT_ATOMS: atom_id res chain seq x y z
N MET A 1 16.93 -14.31 10.69
CA MET A 1 16.81 -12.84 10.65
C MET A 1 15.85 -12.51 9.53
N ASN A 2 14.89 -11.62 9.73
CA ASN A 2 13.95 -11.24 8.68
C ASN A 2 14.65 -10.13 7.86
N ASP A 3 15.00 -10.38 6.60
CA ASP A 3 15.87 -9.52 5.78
C ASP A 3 15.22 -8.17 5.35
N GLY A 4 14.30 -7.64 6.16
CA GLY A 4 13.54 -6.42 5.87
C GLY A 4 12.56 -6.54 4.71
N ARG A 5 12.30 -7.76 4.20
CA ARG A 5 11.41 -8.02 3.07
C ARG A 5 9.96 -8.20 3.56
N PRO A 6 8.96 -7.77 2.77
CA PRO A 6 7.56 -8.03 3.08
C PRO A 6 7.29 -9.54 3.08
N LEU A 7 6.54 -10.00 4.09
CA LEU A 7 6.15 -11.41 4.19
C LEU A 7 4.94 -11.76 3.33
N ARG A 8 4.05 -10.77 3.11
CA ARG A 8 2.78 -10.93 2.41
C ARG A 8 2.44 -9.66 1.65
N THR A 9 1.61 -9.80 0.62
CA THR A 9 1.00 -8.70 -0.12
C THR A 9 -0.50 -8.92 -0.18
N GLN A 10 -1.27 -7.86 0.02
CA GLN A 10 -2.71 -7.86 -0.19
C GLN A 10 -3.06 -6.76 -1.20
N LEU A 11 -3.82 -7.12 -2.23
CA LEU A 11 -4.35 -6.20 -3.23
C LEU A 11 -5.87 -6.27 -3.16
N THR A 12 -6.48 -5.20 -2.65
CA THR A 12 -7.94 -5.15 -2.46
C THR A 12 -8.50 -3.98 -3.26
N PRO A 13 -9.43 -4.24 -4.21
CA PRO A 13 -10.21 -3.18 -4.81
C PRO A 13 -11.03 -2.47 -3.72
N VAL A 14 -10.88 -1.16 -3.62
CA VAL A 14 -11.70 -0.32 -2.73
C VAL A 14 -12.59 0.58 -3.57
N PRO A 15 -13.81 0.92 -3.11
CA PRO A 15 -14.75 1.75 -3.88
C PRO A 15 -14.23 3.18 -4.12
N GLY A 16 -13.23 3.61 -3.35
CA GLY A 16 -12.50 4.85 -3.58
C GLY A 16 -11.53 5.16 -2.45
N PHE A 17 -10.66 6.15 -2.64
CA PHE A 17 -9.74 6.64 -1.62
C PHE A 17 -10.41 7.67 -0.70
N SER A 18 -11.47 7.24 0.00
CA SER A 18 -12.20 8.06 0.97
C SER A 18 -12.00 7.56 2.40
N LEU A 19 -12.19 8.42 3.40
CA LEU A 19 -12.07 8.05 4.82
C LEU A 19 -12.95 6.84 5.15
N LYS A 20 -14.23 6.86 4.70
CA LYS A 20 -15.19 5.78 4.95
C LYS A 20 -14.75 4.46 4.34
N ALA A 21 -14.26 4.47 3.10
CA ALA A 21 -13.82 3.26 2.41
C ALA A 21 -12.58 2.66 3.06
N ILE A 22 -11.61 3.49 3.45
CA ILE A 22 -10.39 3.04 4.11
C ILE A 22 -10.66 2.53 5.52
N GLU A 23 -11.53 3.19 6.30
CA GLU A 23 -11.93 2.68 7.62
C GLU A 23 -12.54 1.29 7.51
N GLN A 24 -13.51 1.12 6.61
CA GLN A 24 -14.18 -0.16 6.41
C GLN A 24 -13.19 -1.25 6.00
N TRP A 25 -12.30 -0.95 5.07
CA TRP A 25 -11.23 -1.87 4.65
C TRP A 25 -10.31 -2.22 5.83
N ALA A 26 -9.88 -1.23 6.61
CA ALA A 26 -8.99 -1.44 7.74
C ALA A 26 -9.60 -2.35 8.81
N ARG A 27 -10.89 -2.17 9.14
CA ARG A 27 -11.60 -3.04 10.11
C ARG A 27 -11.68 -4.49 9.64
N SER A 28 -11.77 -4.72 8.33
CA SER A 28 -11.89 -6.06 7.76
C SER A 28 -10.55 -6.76 7.54
N CYS A 29 -9.46 -6.00 7.33
CA CYS A 29 -8.19 -6.55 6.89
C CYS A 29 -7.05 -6.41 7.90
N LEU A 30 -7.15 -5.51 8.86
CA LEU A 30 -6.09 -5.23 9.84
C LEU A 30 -6.54 -5.61 11.25
N ALA A 31 -5.61 -6.14 12.03
CA ALA A 31 -5.86 -6.34 13.45
C ALA A 31 -5.72 -5.01 14.21
N PRO A 32 -6.56 -4.75 15.23
CA PRO A 32 -6.35 -3.63 16.14
C PRO A 32 -4.94 -3.66 16.75
N GLY A 33 -4.31 -2.50 16.90
CA GLY A 33 -2.93 -2.35 17.36
C GLY A 33 -1.85 -2.50 16.27
N CYS A 34 -2.21 -2.87 15.03
CA CYS A 34 -1.26 -2.87 13.93
C CYS A 34 -0.72 -1.46 13.63
N THR A 35 0.55 -1.38 13.26
CA THR A 35 1.16 -0.14 12.77
C THR A 35 1.05 -0.06 11.26
N VAL A 36 0.43 1.00 10.76
CA VAL A 36 0.22 1.28 9.34
C VAL A 36 1.14 2.42 8.92
N LEU A 37 2.09 2.12 8.04
CA LEU A 37 2.95 3.09 7.39
C LEU A 37 2.35 3.48 6.03
N CYS A 38 2.16 4.79 5.77
CA CYS A 38 1.61 5.27 4.49
C CYS A 38 2.34 6.51 3.94
N ASP A 39 2.22 6.74 2.64
CA ASP A 39 2.95 7.75 1.85
C ASP A 39 2.39 9.18 1.96
N GLY A 40 1.30 9.37 2.70
CA GLY A 40 0.77 10.70 3.03
C GLY A 40 -0.66 10.97 2.61
N LEU A 41 -1.33 10.08 1.88
CA LEU A 41 -2.71 10.33 1.46
C LEU A 41 -3.64 10.51 2.67
N THR A 42 -4.43 11.60 2.67
CA THR A 42 -5.19 12.03 3.86
C THR A 42 -6.16 10.97 4.37
N CYS A 43 -6.81 10.23 3.46
CA CYS A 43 -7.81 9.23 3.82
C CYS A 43 -7.24 8.02 4.59
N PHE A 44 -5.92 7.77 4.51
CA PHE A 44 -5.29 6.70 5.28
C PHE A 44 -5.27 6.95 6.79
N ALA A 45 -5.49 8.20 7.23
CA ALA A 45 -5.69 8.46 8.65
C ALA A 45 -6.89 7.72 9.26
N ALA A 46 -7.86 7.29 8.44
CA ALA A 46 -9.03 6.54 8.89
C ALA A 46 -8.72 5.16 9.50
N VAL A 47 -7.51 4.61 9.29
CA VAL A 47 -7.11 3.35 9.94
C VAL A 47 -7.07 3.45 11.47
N THR A 48 -6.93 4.66 12.02
CA THR A 48 -6.97 4.86 13.48
C THR A 48 -8.34 4.57 14.07
N ALA A 49 -9.43 4.78 13.31
CA ALA A 49 -10.78 4.42 13.72
C ALA A 49 -10.95 2.89 13.83
N ALA A 50 -10.14 2.11 13.10
CA ALA A 50 -10.05 0.65 13.24
C ALA A 50 -9.12 0.20 14.39
N GLY A 51 -8.61 1.13 15.21
CA GLY A 51 -7.70 0.84 16.32
C GLY A 51 -6.25 0.61 15.89
N CYS A 52 -5.86 0.97 14.66
CA CYS A 52 -4.48 0.90 14.20
C CYS A 52 -3.68 2.14 14.60
N LEU A 53 -2.37 1.98 14.72
CA LEU A 53 -1.42 3.10 14.82
C LEU A 53 -1.09 3.60 13.42
N HIS A 54 -1.22 4.89 13.18
CA HIS A 54 -0.98 5.49 11.87
C HIS A 54 0.34 6.26 11.86
N GLN A 55 1.32 5.77 11.10
CA GLN A 55 2.58 6.44 10.84
C GLN A 55 2.58 6.98 9.42
N ARG A 56 2.59 8.30 9.30
CA ARG A 56 2.64 8.98 8.02
C ARG A 56 4.08 9.30 7.66
N THR A 57 4.51 8.91 6.46
CA THR A 57 5.76 9.37 5.87
C THR A 57 5.46 10.17 4.62
N VAL A 58 5.41 11.50 4.76
CA VAL A 58 5.23 12.39 3.62
C VAL A 58 6.49 12.38 2.77
N ILE A 59 6.37 11.93 1.52
CA ILE A 59 7.47 11.86 0.55
C ILE A 59 7.72 13.27 -0.04
N ALA A 60 8.16 14.21 0.79
CA ALA A 60 8.50 15.58 0.38
C ALA A 60 9.91 15.64 -0.21
N GLY A 61 10.11 15.07 -1.40
CA GLY A 61 11.41 15.12 -2.10
C GLY A 61 12.46 14.11 -1.64
N ARG A 62 12.09 13.14 -0.79
CA ARG A 62 12.95 12.01 -0.43
C ARG A 62 13.12 11.07 -1.62
N LYS A 63 14.33 10.56 -1.82
CA LYS A 63 14.59 9.59 -2.89
C LYS A 63 14.06 8.21 -2.46
N PRO A 64 13.68 7.32 -3.38
CA PRO A 64 13.21 5.97 -3.03
C PRO A 64 14.17 5.17 -2.13
N ARG A 65 15.48 5.45 -2.22
CA ARG A 65 16.51 4.87 -1.34
C ARG A 65 16.44 5.32 0.12
N ASP A 66 15.82 6.47 0.38
CA ASP A 66 15.67 7.05 1.72
C ASP A 66 14.41 6.51 2.42
N LEU A 67 13.67 5.60 1.75
CA LEU A 67 12.39 5.02 2.16
C LEU A 67 12.36 3.50 1.86
N PRO A 68 13.24 2.72 2.52
CA PRO A 68 13.38 1.28 2.25
C PRO A 68 12.07 0.49 2.43
N GLU A 69 11.16 0.98 3.28
CA GLU A 69 9.84 0.37 3.49
C GLU A 69 8.95 0.46 2.24
N PHE A 70 9.06 1.56 1.48
CA PHE A 70 8.31 1.77 0.24
C PHE A 70 9.00 1.18 -0.99
N GLN A 71 10.30 0.86 -0.92
CA GLN A 71 11.01 0.19 -2.00
C GLN A 71 10.32 -1.12 -2.39
N TRP A 72 9.95 -1.93 -1.38
CA TRP A 72 9.29 -3.21 -1.63
C TRP A 72 7.89 -3.05 -2.21
N VAL A 73 7.15 -2.00 -1.84
CA VAL A 73 5.85 -1.68 -2.44
C VAL A 73 6.02 -1.46 -3.94
N ASN A 74 7.02 -0.66 -4.35
CA ASN A 74 7.33 -0.43 -5.77
C ASN A 74 7.76 -1.72 -6.49
N THR A 75 8.56 -2.57 -5.85
CA THR A 75 8.95 -3.87 -6.42
C THR A 75 7.74 -4.76 -6.68
N VAL A 76 6.84 -4.87 -5.69
CA VAL A 76 5.63 -5.69 -5.81
C VAL A 76 4.70 -5.16 -6.91
N LEU A 77 4.46 -3.84 -6.95
CA LEU A 77 3.63 -3.22 -7.99
C LEU A 77 4.26 -3.33 -9.39
N GLY A 78 5.58 -3.20 -9.50
CA GLY A 78 6.31 -3.39 -10.75
C GLY A 78 6.19 -4.82 -11.28
N ASN A 79 6.38 -5.83 -10.42
CA ASN A 79 6.21 -7.23 -10.78
C ASN A 79 4.76 -7.54 -11.19
N LEU A 80 3.78 -7.00 -10.47
CA LEU A 80 2.37 -7.15 -10.80
C LEU A 80 2.07 -6.56 -12.18
N LYS A 81 2.54 -5.33 -12.48
CA LYS A 81 2.38 -4.70 -13.80
C LYS A 81 2.98 -5.58 -14.90
N THR A 82 4.21 -6.05 -14.73
CA THR A 82 4.88 -6.91 -15.71
C THR A 82 4.11 -8.21 -15.93
N SER A 83 3.63 -8.84 -14.86
CA SER A 83 2.82 -10.07 -14.97
C SER A 83 1.52 -9.83 -15.73
N LEU A 84 0.80 -8.73 -15.44
CA LEU A 84 -0.44 -8.40 -16.13
C LEU A 84 -0.22 -8.13 -17.61
N VAL A 85 0.80 -7.34 -17.96
CA VAL A 85 1.16 -7.05 -19.36
C VAL A 85 1.59 -8.32 -20.10
N GLY A 86 2.36 -9.19 -19.44
CA GLY A 86 2.84 -10.45 -20.04
C GLY A 86 1.74 -11.50 -20.23
N SER A 87 0.81 -11.62 -19.27
CA SER A 87 -0.29 -12.60 -19.34
C SER A 87 -1.46 -12.13 -20.22
N TYR A 88 -1.63 -10.83 -20.40
CA TYR A 88 -2.75 -10.25 -21.14
C TYR A 88 -2.28 -9.30 -22.26
N PRO A 89 -1.64 -9.82 -23.32
CA PRO A 89 -1.11 -8.98 -24.41
C PRO A 89 -2.20 -8.25 -25.21
N ALA A 90 -3.44 -8.74 -25.17
CA ALA A 90 -4.59 -8.08 -25.81
C ALA A 90 -5.04 -6.80 -25.08
N PHE A 91 -4.73 -6.66 -23.79
CA PHE A 91 -4.92 -5.42 -23.07
C PHE A 91 -3.69 -4.55 -23.33
N ASN A 92 -3.81 -3.67 -24.33
CA ASN A 92 -2.79 -2.69 -24.67
C ASN A 92 -2.74 -1.60 -23.59
N PHE A 93 -2.22 -1.96 -22.41
CA PHE A 93 -1.99 -1.01 -21.32
C PHE A 93 -1.04 0.08 -21.85
N ARG A 94 -1.52 1.32 -21.92
CA ARG A 94 -0.70 2.47 -22.36
C ARG A 94 0.57 2.50 -21.51
N LYS A 95 1.73 2.54 -22.17
CA LYS A 95 3.04 2.60 -21.52
C LYS A 95 3.25 3.91 -20.80
#